data_AF-A0AA36HLL9-F1
#
_entry.id   AF-A0AA36HLL9-F1
#
_cell.length_a   1.000
_cell.length_b   1.000
_cell.length_c   1.000
_cell.angle_alpha   90.00
_cell.angle_beta   90.00
_cell.angle_gamma   90.00
#
_symmetry.space_group_name_H-M   'P 1'
#
loop_
_entity.id
_entity.type
_entity.pdbx_description
1 polymer ?
#
loop_
_entity_poly.entity_id
_entity_poly.type
_entity_poly.pdbx_seq_one_letter_code
_entity_poly.pdbx_strand_id
1 'polypeptide(L)'
;MSAFNELLDRKRPAAFAALSRVFVQTSYEERLKLLRFSKDLFALTEGPEAEKASMQFMSQACADELELLSAQAGLEEKASAKNWGRGREVRFLGLPLVTSLLKLIELEEVKEADELRAKMRMVDKRYWRIKIRGLASCGNFDELNAFAILASPIGYEPFVEAFLKAGRNDFALALVPKVKSGEQQALYYQQMNLHEEAQRARQGQDRGAGRLLNFFAGR
;
A
#
# COMPACT_ATOMS: atom_id res chain seq x y z
N MET A 1 31.70 -11.55 -35.85
CA MET A 1 31.29 -10.52 -34.85
C MET A 1 29.81 -10.15 -34.99
N SER A 2 29.26 -9.98 -36.19
CA SER A 2 27.83 -9.66 -36.40
C SER A 2 26.85 -10.75 -35.91
N ALA A 3 27.06 -12.03 -36.24
CA ALA A 3 26.15 -13.12 -35.79
C ALA A 3 26.16 -13.39 -34.27
N PHE A 4 27.25 -13.07 -33.57
CA PHE A 4 27.34 -13.19 -32.12
C PHE A 4 26.55 -12.07 -31.42
N ASN A 5 26.62 -10.85 -31.95
CA ASN A 5 25.76 -9.74 -31.53
C ASN A 5 24.28 -10.02 -31.83
N GLU A 6 23.96 -10.67 -32.95
CA GLU A 6 22.60 -11.05 -33.33
C GLU A 6 22.00 -12.15 -32.42
N LEU A 7 22.84 -13.05 -31.89
CA LEU A 7 22.44 -14.05 -30.90
C LEU A 7 22.23 -13.41 -29.50
N LEU A 8 23.06 -12.41 -29.16
CA LEU A 8 22.93 -11.60 -27.94
C LEU A 8 21.68 -10.70 -27.99
N ASP A 9 21.26 -10.25 -29.17
CA ASP A 9 20.12 -9.34 -29.37
C ASP A 9 18.75 -10.04 -29.18
N ARG A 10 18.71 -11.39 -29.25
CA ARG A 10 17.49 -12.17 -28.99
C ARG A 10 17.13 -12.32 -27.51
N LYS A 11 18.02 -11.92 -26.60
CA LYS A 11 17.77 -12.01 -25.15
C LYS A 11 16.56 -11.21 -24.71
N ARG A 12 16.43 -9.97 -25.22
CA ARG A 12 15.32 -9.08 -24.88
C ARG A 12 13.97 -9.65 -25.37
N PRO A 13 13.79 -10.00 -26.67
CA PRO A 13 12.57 -10.69 -27.12
C PRO A 13 12.27 -11.97 -26.34
N ALA A 14 13.29 -12.79 -26.03
CA ALA A 14 13.11 -14.02 -25.26
C ALA A 14 12.66 -13.75 -23.81
N ALA A 15 13.21 -12.72 -23.16
CA ALA A 15 12.82 -12.32 -21.81
C ALA A 15 11.35 -11.91 -21.73
N PHE A 16 10.90 -11.08 -22.68
CA PHE A 16 9.50 -10.66 -22.78
C PHE A 16 8.57 -11.82 -23.16
N ALA A 17 8.99 -12.70 -24.07
CA ALA A 17 8.22 -13.89 -24.42
C ALA A 17 8.01 -14.80 -23.20
N ALA A 18 9.08 -15.09 -22.44
CA ALA A 18 8.98 -15.87 -21.22
C ALA A 18 8.09 -15.17 -20.17
N LEU A 19 8.26 -13.85 -19.99
CA LEU A 19 7.47 -13.06 -19.02
C LEU A 19 5.99 -13.09 -19.37
N SER A 20 5.62 -12.96 -20.65
CA SER A 20 4.22 -13.03 -21.08
C SER A 20 3.56 -14.36 -20.73
N ARG A 21 4.34 -15.45 -20.66
CA ARG A 21 3.82 -16.78 -20.31
C ARG A 21 3.60 -16.93 -18.81
N VAL A 22 4.30 -16.18 -17.96
CA VAL A 22 4.16 -16.24 -16.49
C VAL A 22 2.71 -16.07 -16.06
N PHE A 23 1.97 -15.14 -16.68
CA PHE A 23 0.59 -14.83 -16.30
C PHE A 23 -0.45 -15.84 -16.83
N VAL A 24 -0.04 -16.75 -17.71
CA VAL A 24 -0.91 -17.81 -18.25
C VAL A 24 -0.66 -19.14 -17.54
N GLN A 25 0.50 -19.29 -16.88
CA GLN A 25 0.81 -20.51 -16.12
C GLN A 25 0.03 -20.58 -14.81
N THR A 26 -0.56 -21.74 -14.56
CA THR A 26 -1.26 -22.05 -13.31
C THR A 26 -0.33 -22.64 -12.25
N SER A 27 0.76 -23.29 -12.67
CA SER A 27 1.73 -23.90 -11.76
C SER A 27 2.64 -22.86 -11.13
N TYR A 28 2.71 -22.86 -9.79
CA TYR A 28 3.64 -22.05 -9.02
C TYR A 28 5.09 -22.27 -9.45
N GLU A 29 5.51 -23.54 -9.58
CA GLU A 29 6.88 -23.88 -9.93
C GLU A 29 7.26 -23.38 -11.33
N GLU A 30 6.34 -23.51 -12.29
CA GLU A 30 6.58 -23.04 -13.65
C GLU A 30 6.64 -21.51 -13.73
N ARG A 31 5.80 -20.81 -12.97
CA ARG A 31 5.88 -19.34 -12.82
C ARG A 31 7.24 -18.92 -12.28
N LEU A 32 7.77 -19.61 -11.27
CA LEU A 32 9.10 -19.31 -10.73
C LEU A 32 10.21 -19.54 -11.76
N LYS A 33 10.15 -20.63 -12.52
CA LYS A 33 11.14 -20.94 -13.57
C LYS A 33 11.16 -19.86 -14.64
N LEU A 34 9.99 -19.50 -15.17
CA LEU A 34 9.86 -18.45 -16.18
C LEU A 34 10.30 -17.08 -15.67
N LEU A 35 9.94 -16.70 -14.44
CA LEU A 35 10.38 -15.44 -13.85
C LEU A 35 11.89 -15.38 -13.63
N ARG A 36 12.52 -16.48 -13.16
CA ARG A 36 13.98 -16.56 -13.02
C ARG A 36 14.66 -16.41 -14.36
N PHE A 37 14.16 -17.11 -15.38
CA PHE A 37 14.68 -17.04 -16.73
C PHE A 37 14.56 -15.62 -17.32
N SER A 38 13.38 -14.99 -17.21
CA SER A 38 13.18 -13.60 -17.64
C SER A 38 14.10 -12.63 -16.91
N LYS A 39 14.21 -12.75 -15.58
CA LYS A 39 15.10 -11.92 -14.74
C LYS A 39 16.54 -11.99 -15.24
N ASP A 40 17.07 -13.20 -15.40
CA ASP A 40 18.46 -13.40 -15.79
C ASP A 40 18.72 -12.86 -17.22
N LEU A 41 17.78 -13.05 -18.15
CA LEU A 41 17.90 -12.49 -19.50
C LEU A 41 17.85 -10.96 -19.53
N PHE A 42 16.97 -10.34 -18.75
CA PHE A 42 16.93 -8.89 -18.61
C PHE A 42 18.25 -8.35 -18.03
N ALA A 43 18.81 -9.01 -17.02
CA ALA A 43 20.09 -8.61 -16.42
C ALA A 43 21.28 -8.75 -17.40
N LEU A 44 21.23 -9.71 -18.31
CA LEU A 44 22.27 -9.99 -19.32
C LEU A 44 22.10 -9.20 -20.63
N THR A 45 21.09 -8.35 -20.73
CA THR A 45 20.86 -7.53 -21.92
C THR A 45 21.82 -6.36 -21.93
N GLU A 46 22.65 -6.27 -22.98
CA GLU A 46 23.55 -5.15 -23.22
C GLU A 46 22.92 -4.20 -24.24
N GLY A 47 23.33 -2.94 -24.22
CA GLY A 47 22.80 -1.91 -25.12
C GLY A 47 23.18 -0.52 -24.65
N PRO A 48 22.66 0.53 -25.30
CA PRO A 48 22.78 1.90 -24.81
C PRO A 48 22.33 2.03 -23.36
N GLU A 49 22.90 2.97 -22.62
CA GLU A 49 22.67 3.13 -21.17
C GLU A 49 21.19 3.20 -20.79
N ALA A 50 20.38 3.94 -21.56
CA ALA A 50 18.94 4.06 -21.33
C ALA A 50 18.19 2.72 -21.48
N GLU A 51 18.61 1.88 -22.44
CA GLU A 51 18.04 0.55 -22.63
C GLU A 51 18.48 -0.40 -21.52
N LYS A 52 19.78 -0.38 -21.16
CA LYS A 52 20.31 -1.16 -20.05
C LYS A 52 19.60 -0.85 -18.73
N ALA A 53 19.36 0.43 -18.44
CA ALA A 53 18.59 0.86 -17.26
C ALA A 53 17.16 0.31 -17.28
N SER A 54 16.49 0.35 -18.44
CA SER A 54 15.15 -0.22 -18.60
C SER A 54 15.14 -1.73 -18.37
N MET A 55 16.14 -2.46 -18.87
CA MET A 55 16.23 -3.91 -18.67
C MET A 55 16.58 -4.25 -17.21
N GLN A 56 17.44 -3.48 -16.56
CA GLN A 56 17.72 -3.63 -15.12
C GLN A 56 16.47 -3.42 -14.27
N PHE A 57 15.63 -2.43 -14.62
CA PHE A 57 14.33 -2.25 -13.99
C PHE A 57 13.42 -3.48 -14.15
N MET A 58 13.33 -4.03 -15.37
CA MET A 58 12.54 -5.24 -15.63
C MET A 58 13.08 -6.47 -14.88
N SER A 59 14.40 -6.63 -14.80
CA SER A 59 15.05 -7.66 -14.00
C SER A 59 14.67 -7.52 -12.53
N GLN A 60 14.76 -6.31 -11.97
CA GLN A 60 14.37 -6.07 -10.58
C GLN A 60 12.88 -6.36 -10.35
N ALA A 61 12.00 -5.96 -11.27
CA ALA A 61 10.57 -6.28 -11.18
C ALA A 61 10.30 -7.79 -11.17
N CYS A 62 11.06 -8.59 -11.95
CA CYS A 62 10.97 -10.05 -11.90
C CYS A 62 11.48 -10.61 -10.57
N ALA A 63 12.52 -10.02 -9.98
CA ALA A 63 13.01 -10.41 -8.66
C ALA A 63 12.00 -10.11 -7.54
N ASP A 64 11.36 -8.94 -7.59
CA ASP A 64 10.33 -8.54 -6.63
C ASP A 64 9.09 -9.46 -6.73
N GLU A 65 8.67 -9.84 -7.95
CA GLU A 65 7.57 -10.79 -8.15
C GLU A 65 7.92 -12.21 -7.65
N LEU A 66 9.17 -12.66 -7.83
CA LEU A 66 9.64 -13.93 -7.25
C LEU A 66 9.57 -13.91 -5.72
N GLU A 67 9.98 -12.81 -5.10
CA GLU A 67 9.91 -12.63 -3.65
C GLU A 67 8.46 -12.61 -3.14
N LEU A 68 7.58 -11.91 -3.87
CA LEU A 68 6.15 -11.87 -3.55
C LEU A 68 5.51 -13.27 -3.63
N LEU A 69 5.76 -14.00 -4.71
CA LEU A 69 5.23 -15.36 -4.89
C LEU A 69 5.69 -16.32 -3.79
N SER A 70 6.97 -16.23 -3.41
CA SER A 70 7.51 -17.01 -2.29
C SER A 70 6.85 -16.63 -0.96
N ALA A 71 6.65 -15.33 -0.70
CA ALA A 71 5.93 -14.88 0.49
C ALA A 71 4.47 -15.37 0.51
N GLN A 72 3.78 -15.33 -0.64
CA GLN A 72 2.40 -15.78 -0.77
C GLN A 72 2.26 -17.29 -0.54
N ALA A 73 3.18 -18.11 -1.04
CA ALA A 73 3.20 -19.54 -0.75
C ALA A 73 3.29 -19.81 0.76
N GLY A 74 4.20 -19.11 1.46
CA GLY A 74 4.31 -19.22 2.92
C GLY A 74 3.05 -18.72 3.67
N LEU A 75 2.35 -17.72 3.14
CA LEU A 75 1.07 -17.27 3.71
C LEU A 75 -0.03 -18.29 3.53
N GLU A 76 -0.12 -18.99 2.39
CA GLU A 76 -1.09 -20.07 2.19
C GLU A 76 -0.84 -21.25 3.14
N GLU A 77 0.43 -21.63 3.36
CA GLU A 77 0.81 -22.64 4.35
C GLU A 77 0.40 -22.22 5.77
N LYS A 78 0.73 -20.98 6.18
CA LYS A 78 0.30 -20.42 7.47
C LYS A 78 -1.22 -20.39 7.60
N ALA A 79 -1.93 -20.01 6.53
CA ALA A 79 -3.38 -19.94 6.52
C ALA A 79 -4.04 -21.29 6.74
N SER A 80 -3.49 -22.33 6.11
CA SER A 80 -3.93 -23.71 6.31
C SER A 80 -3.63 -24.19 7.74
N ALA A 81 -2.41 -23.96 8.23
CA ALA A 81 -1.99 -24.40 9.56
C ALA A 81 -2.77 -23.72 10.70
N LYS A 82 -3.09 -22.43 10.56
CA LYS A 82 -3.84 -21.64 11.55
C LYS A 82 -5.35 -21.59 11.28
N ASN A 83 -5.83 -22.26 10.23
CA ASN A 83 -7.23 -22.28 9.80
C ASN A 83 -7.86 -20.88 9.61
N TRP A 84 -7.13 -19.93 9.01
CA TRP A 84 -7.61 -18.56 8.76
C TRP A 84 -8.94 -18.53 7.97
N GLY A 85 -9.11 -19.46 7.02
CA GLY A 85 -10.29 -19.53 6.18
C GLY A 85 -11.51 -20.20 6.82
N ARG A 86 -11.43 -20.62 8.11
CA ARG A 86 -12.51 -21.28 8.85
C ARG A 86 -13.11 -22.47 8.06
N GLY A 87 -12.25 -23.38 7.64
CA GLY A 87 -12.61 -24.55 6.83
C GLY A 87 -12.65 -24.31 5.32
N ARG A 88 -12.31 -23.11 4.85
CA ARG A 88 -12.11 -22.82 3.41
C ARG A 88 -10.65 -22.58 3.09
N GLU A 89 -10.25 -23.00 1.89
CA GLU A 89 -8.91 -22.74 1.37
C GLU A 89 -8.70 -21.24 1.17
N VAL A 90 -7.58 -20.72 1.67
CA VAL A 90 -7.17 -19.33 1.51
C VAL A 90 -6.06 -19.28 0.47
N ARG A 91 -6.32 -18.62 -0.67
CA ARG A 91 -5.35 -18.44 -1.75
C ARG A 91 -4.77 -17.02 -1.81
N PHE A 92 -3.45 -16.91 -1.89
CA PHE A 92 -2.70 -15.67 -2.11
C PHE A 92 -1.90 -15.67 -3.41
N LEU A 93 -1.51 -16.84 -3.93
CA LEU A 93 -0.60 -16.94 -5.07
C LEU A 93 -1.09 -16.15 -6.28
N GLY A 94 -0.23 -15.25 -6.77
CA GLY A 94 -0.49 -14.43 -7.95
C GLY A 94 -1.38 -13.21 -7.72
N LEU A 95 -1.86 -12.98 -6.50
CA LEU A 95 -2.51 -11.71 -6.18
C LEU A 95 -1.48 -10.57 -6.24
N PRO A 96 -1.85 -9.37 -6.70
CA PRO A 96 -1.00 -8.20 -6.53
C PRO A 96 -0.70 -7.96 -5.04
N LEU A 97 0.45 -7.35 -4.72
CA LEU A 97 0.84 -7.05 -3.33
C LEU A 97 -0.26 -6.30 -2.56
N VAL A 98 -0.86 -5.27 -3.16
CA VAL A 98 -1.94 -4.50 -2.52
C VAL A 98 -3.14 -5.37 -2.19
N THR A 99 -3.53 -6.25 -3.11
CA THR A 99 -4.65 -7.19 -2.91
C THR A 99 -4.31 -8.23 -1.86
N SER A 100 -3.06 -8.70 -1.80
CA SER A 100 -2.59 -9.61 -0.75
C SER A 100 -2.67 -8.98 0.63
N LEU A 101 -2.25 -7.72 0.77
CA LEU A 101 -2.33 -6.96 2.03
C LEU A 101 -3.78 -6.74 2.48
N LEU A 102 -4.66 -6.34 1.56
CA LEU A 102 -6.08 -6.16 1.86
C LEU A 102 -6.72 -7.48 2.30
N LYS A 103 -6.42 -8.58 1.59
CA LYS A 103 -6.92 -9.91 1.95
C LYS A 103 -6.45 -10.36 3.33
N LEU A 104 -5.20 -10.07 3.72
CA LEU A 104 -4.73 -10.36 5.09
C LEU A 104 -5.52 -9.58 6.13
N ILE A 105 -5.84 -8.31 5.86
CA ILE A 105 -6.66 -7.48 6.74
C ILE A 105 -8.11 -8.03 6.83
N GLU A 106 -8.69 -8.46 5.72
CA GLU A 106 -10.02 -9.09 5.66
C GLU A 106 -10.09 -10.41 6.45
N LEU A 107 -8.97 -11.12 6.56
CA LEU A 107 -8.83 -12.33 7.37
C LEU A 107 -8.52 -12.03 8.85
N GLU A 108 -8.51 -10.75 9.26
CA GLU A 108 -8.11 -10.27 10.59
C GLU A 108 -6.63 -10.55 10.94
N GLU A 109 -5.81 -10.90 9.95
CA GLU A 109 -4.38 -11.20 10.10
C GLU A 109 -3.51 -9.97 9.82
N VAL A 110 -3.77 -8.90 10.58
CA VAL A 110 -3.15 -7.58 10.40
C VAL A 110 -1.64 -7.60 10.63
N LYS A 111 -1.16 -8.45 11.56
CA LYS A 111 0.28 -8.62 11.82
C LYS A 111 1.01 -9.20 10.60
N GLU A 112 0.42 -10.19 9.95
CA GLU A 112 0.97 -10.79 8.74
C GLU A 112 0.95 -9.78 7.57
N ALA A 113 -0.03 -8.87 7.53
CA ALA A 113 -0.04 -7.76 6.58
C ALA A 113 1.12 -6.79 6.82
N ASP A 114 1.41 -6.44 8.09
CA ASP A 114 2.53 -5.58 8.45
C ASP A 114 3.89 -6.23 8.11
N GLU A 115 4.04 -7.53 8.35
CA GLU A 115 5.22 -8.32 7.97
C GLU A 115 5.40 -8.39 6.45
N LEU A 116 4.34 -8.68 5.69
CA LEU A 116 4.38 -8.71 4.23
C LEU A 116 4.76 -7.33 3.67
N ARG A 117 4.19 -6.25 4.22
CA ARG A 117 4.56 -4.89 3.86
C ARG A 117 6.04 -4.63 4.05
N ALA A 118 6.60 -5.04 5.20
CA ALA A 118 8.00 -4.81 5.52
C ALA A 118 8.91 -5.61 4.58
N LYS A 119 8.59 -6.89 4.35
CA LYS A 119 9.30 -7.76 3.42
C LYS A 119 9.36 -7.17 2.01
N MET A 120 8.22 -6.70 1.50
CA MET A 120 8.12 -6.11 0.17
C MET A 120 8.52 -4.62 0.11
N ARG A 121 9.08 -4.07 1.20
CA ARG A 121 9.65 -2.71 1.28
C ARG A 121 8.69 -1.61 0.82
N MET A 122 7.38 -1.80 1.05
CA MET A 122 6.41 -0.80 0.61
C MET A 122 6.53 0.46 1.46
N VAL A 123 6.57 1.62 0.80
CA VAL A 123 6.63 2.94 1.46
C VAL A 123 5.48 3.12 2.46
N ASP A 124 5.79 3.59 3.67
CA ASP A 124 4.81 3.73 4.77
C ASP A 124 3.56 4.50 4.35
N LYS A 125 3.73 5.68 3.72
CA LYS A 125 2.59 6.51 3.28
C LYS A 125 1.60 5.77 2.37
N ARG A 126 2.08 4.81 1.56
CA ARG A 126 1.22 3.99 0.70
C ARG A 126 0.49 2.94 1.54
N TYR A 127 1.22 2.26 2.42
CA TYR A 127 0.65 1.22 3.26
C TYR A 127 -0.39 1.75 4.25
N TRP A 128 -0.16 2.90 4.88
CA TRP A 128 -1.12 3.52 5.78
C TRP A 128 -2.48 3.75 5.13
N ARG A 129 -2.52 4.21 3.87
CA ARG A 129 -3.77 4.37 3.12
C ARG A 129 -4.47 3.03 2.85
N ILE A 130 -3.70 1.99 2.54
CA ILE A 130 -4.22 0.64 2.31
C ILE A 130 -4.79 0.07 3.60
N LYS A 131 -4.05 0.17 4.71
CA LYS A 131 -4.44 -0.35 6.03
C LYS A 131 -5.70 0.33 6.56
N ILE A 132 -5.77 1.66 6.50
CA ILE A 132 -6.97 2.43 6.89
C ILE A 132 -8.18 1.99 6.06
N ARG A 133 -8.03 1.93 4.73
CA ARG A 133 -9.13 1.51 3.85
C ARG A 133 -9.57 0.08 4.15
N GLY A 134 -8.63 -0.84 4.32
CA GLY A 134 -8.90 -2.24 4.62
C GLY A 134 -9.66 -2.40 5.93
N LEU A 135 -9.12 -1.84 7.02
CA LEU A 135 -9.73 -1.93 8.35
C LEU A 135 -11.12 -1.30 8.38
N ALA A 136 -11.29 -0.12 7.77
CA ALA A 136 -12.59 0.55 7.69
C ALA A 136 -13.61 -0.25 6.86
N SER A 137 -13.19 -0.85 5.75
CA SER A 137 -14.08 -1.65 4.89
C SER A 137 -14.52 -2.96 5.56
N CYS A 138 -13.66 -3.54 6.42
CA CYS A 138 -13.98 -4.73 7.20
C CYS A 138 -14.76 -4.42 8.48
N GLY A 139 -14.97 -3.13 8.82
CA GLY A 139 -15.60 -2.72 10.06
C GLY A 139 -14.75 -2.95 11.31
N ASN A 140 -13.45 -3.22 11.17
CA ASN A 140 -12.53 -3.42 12.28
C ASN A 140 -12.07 -2.07 12.85
N PHE A 141 -13.02 -1.36 13.45
CA PHE A 141 -12.83 0.01 13.91
C PHE A 141 -11.98 0.10 15.18
N ASP A 142 -11.96 -0.94 16.01
CA ASP A 142 -11.12 -0.99 17.21
C ASP A 142 -9.64 -1.04 16.84
N GLU A 143 -9.27 -1.91 15.91
CA GLU A 143 -7.90 -1.97 15.36
C GLU A 143 -7.55 -0.68 14.60
N LEU A 144 -8.50 -0.10 13.85
CA LEU A 144 -8.30 1.19 13.19
C LEU A 144 -8.04 2.33 14.20
N ASN A 145 -8.75 2.34 15.31
CA ASN A 145 -8.59 3.33 16.37
C ASN A 145 -7.27 3.13 17.12
N ALA A 146 -6.89 1.88 17.41
CA ALA A 146 -5.57 1.56 17.95
C ALA A 146 -4.45 2.02 17.01
N PHE A 147 -4.63 1.83 15.70
CA PHE A 147 -3.68 2.30 14.69
C PHE A 147 -3.55 3.83 14.66
N ALA A 148 -4.64 4.56 14.93
CA ALA A 148 -4.64 6.02 15.02
C ALA A 148 -3.90 6.60 16.24
N ILE A 149 -3.44 5.77 17.17
CA ILE A 149 -2.54 6.21 18.26
C ILE A 149 -1.15 6.53 17.72
N LEU A 150 -0.72 5.84 16.66
CA LEU A 150 0.59 6.03 16.05
C LEU A 150 0.66 7.34 15.26
N ALA A 151 1.87 7.93 15.20
CA ALA A 151 2.10 9.16 14.44
C ALA A 151 1.93 8.93 12.93
N SER A 152 0.84 9.44 12.36
CA SER A 152 0.52 9.19 10.95
C SER A 152 1.35 10.02 9.98
N PRO A 153 2.07 9.39 9.02
CA PRO A 153 2.81 10.10 7.98
C PRO A 153 1.90 10.70 6.88
N ILE A 154 0.59 10.43 6.94
CA ILE A 154 -0.42 10.94 6.00
C ILE A 154 -1.44 11.88 6.65
N GLY A 155 -1.25 12.23 7.93
CA GLY A 155 -2.23 13.01 8.70
C GLY A 155 -3.36 12.14 9.28
N TYR A 156 -4.33 12.79 9.92
CA TYR A 156 -5.43 12.11 10.61
C TYR A 156 -6.76 12.21 9.86
N GLU A 157 -6.81 13.04 8.82
CA GLU A 157 -7.95 13.23 7.93
C GLU A 157 -8.45 11.88 7.38
N PRO A 158 -7.60 10.96 6.88
CA PRO A 158 -8.08 9.68 6.34
C PRO A 158 -8.72 8.77 7.40
N PHE A 159 -8.31 8.88 8.67
CA PHE A 159 -8.96 8.15 9.77
C PHE A 159 -10.32 8.75 10.09
N VAL A 160 -10.38 10.08 10.23
CA VAL A 160 -11.63 10.80 10.51
C VAL A 160 -12.66 10.52 9.43
N GLU A 161 -12.30 10.65 8.15
CA GLU A 161 -13.17 10.37 7.02
C GLU A 161 -13.66 8.91 7.03
N ALA A 162 -12.79 7.96 7.34
CA ALA A 162 -13.14 6.54 7.44
C ALA A 162 -14.18 6.29 8.55
N PHE A 163 -13.99 6.88 9.73
CA PHE A 163 -14.93 6.75 10.84
C PHE A 163 -16.27 7.44 10.56
N LEU A 164 -16.25 8.67 10.03
CA LEU A 164 -17.47 9.42 9.69
C LEU A 164 -18.28 8.69 8.61
N LYS A 165 -17.63 8.16 7.57
CA LYS A 165 -18.31 7.37 6.53
C LYS A 165 -19.00 6.13 7.10
N ALA A 166 -18.47 5.56 8.18
CA ALA A 166 -19.05 4.42 8.87
C ALA A 166 -20.04 4.81 9.99
N GLY A 167 -20.32 6.09 10.20
CA GLY A 167 -21.18 6.57 11.28
C GLY A 167 -20.57 6.44 12.68
N ARG A 168 -19.25 6.20 12.77
CA ARG A 168 -18.50 6.04 14.03
C ARG A 168 -18.00 7.39 14.53
N ASN A 169 -18.93 8.28 14.84
CA ASN A 169 -18.64 9.63 15.34
C ASN A 169 -17.88 9.58 16.68
N ASP A 170 -18.10 8.53 17.48
CA ASP A 170 -17.40 8.25 18.72
C ASP A 170 -15.88 8.17 18.55
N PHE A 171 -15.41 7.52 17.48
CA PHE A 171 -13.97 7.46 17.17
C PHE A 171 -13.49 8.69 16.39
N ALA A 172 -14.30 9.21 15.46
CA ALA A 172 -13.93 10.37 14.67
C ALA A 172 -13.63 11.59 15.55
N LEU A 173 -14.47 11.86 16.56
CA LEU A 173 -14.40 13.03 17.42
C LEU A 173 -13.04 13.18 18.12
N ALA A 174 -12.46 12.07 18.59
CA ALA A 174 -11.17 12.07 19.27
C ALA A 174 -10.00 12.47 18.35
N LEU A 175 -10.15 12.30 17.04
CA LEU A 175 -9.10 12.57 16.05
C LEU A 175 -9.25 13.92 15.35
N VAL A 176 -10.44 14.54 15.37
CA VAL A 176 -10.65 15.86 14.74
C VAL A 176 -9.63 16.90 15.22
N PRO A 177 -9.32 17.07 16.53
CA PRO A 177 -8.31 18.04 16.97
C PRO A 177 -6.90 17.81 16.41
N LYS A 178 -6.59 16.60 15.93
CA LYS A 178 -5.29 16.25 15.34
C LYS A 178 -5.17 16.59 13.85
N VAL A 179 -6.28 16.95 13.21
CA VAL A 179 -6.31 17.43 11.81
C VAL A 179 -5.67 18.81 11.73
N LYS A 180 -4.82 19.07 10.74
CA LYS A 180 -4.04 20.32 10.72
C LYS A 180 -4.86 21.56 10.38
N SER A 181 -5.82 21.41 9.47
CA SER A 181 -6.65 22.53 8.99
C SER A 181 -7.84 22.76 9.92
N GLY A 182 -7.94 23.96 10.51
CA GLY A 182 -9.09 24.35 11.35
C GLY A 182 -10.42 24.37 10.58
N GLU A 183 -10.38 24.72 9.29
CA GLU A 183 -11.51 24.67 8.38
C GLU A 183 -11.99 23.24 8.20
N GLN A 184 -11.07 22.31 7.97
CA GLN A 184 -11.40 20.90 7.85
C GLN A 184 -11.93 20.32 9.17
N GLN A 185 -11.35 20.74 10.31
CA GLN A 185 -11.90 20.40 11.63
C GLN A 185 -13.34 20.88 11.77
N ALA A 186 -13.63 22.12 11.38
CA ALA A 186 -14.97 22.69 11.45
C ALA A 186 -15.97 21.92 10.57
N LEU A 187 -15.56 21.48 9.38
CA LEU A 187 -16.39 20.63 8.52
C LEU A 187 -16.71 19.29 9.19
N TYR A 188 -15.73 18.64 9.81
CA TYR A 188 -15.96 17.38 10.53
C TYR A 188 -16.87 17.54 11.74
N TYR A 189 -16.68 18.57 12.56
CA TYR A 189 -17.60 18.87 13.67
C TYR A 189 -19.02 19.13 13.16
N GLN A 190 -19.17 19.86 12.05
CA GLN A 190 -20.47 20.11 11.44
C GLN A 190 -21.14 18.82 10.93
N GLN A 191 -20.39 17.90 10.32
CA GLN A 191 -20.90 16.59 9.91
C GLN A 191 -21.39 15.73 11.10
N MET A 192 -20.83 15.96 12.29
CA MET A 192 -21.26 15.32 13.54
C MET A 192 -22.34 16.10 14.31
N ASN A 193 -22.89 17.18 13.74
CA ASN A 193 -23.86 18.10 14.37
C ASN A 193 -23.33 18.84 15.62
N LEU A 194 -22.01 19.02 15.71
CA LEU A 194 -21.32 19.74 16.79
C LEU A 194 -21.06 21.20 16.36
N HIS A 195 -22.13 22.00 16.36
CA HIS A 195 -22.09 23.36 15.80
C HIS A 195 -21.22 24.34 16.58
N GLU A 196 -21.17 24.22 17.91
CA GLU A 196 -20.33 25.10 18.75
C GLU A 196 -18.84 24.84 18.50
N GLU A 197 -18.45 23.57 18.45
CA GLU A 197 -17.10 23.12 18.17
C GLU A 197 -16.66 23.56 16.76
N ALA A 198 -17.56 23.45 15.78
CA ALA A 198 -17.31 23.92 14.42
C ALA A 198 -17.04 25.43 14.37
N GLN A 199 -17.81 26.25 15.11
CA GLN A 199 -17.57 27.69 15.19
C GLN A 199 -16.23 28.01 15.86
N ARG A 200 -15.91 27.33 16.97
CA ARG A 200 -14.62 27.50 17.67
C ARG A 200 -13.43 27.16 16.76
N ALA A 201 -13.51 26.09 15.99
CA ALA A 201 -12.45 25.69 15.06
C ALA A 201 -12.20 26.75 13.96
N ARG A 202 -13.25 27.35 13.40
CA ARG A 202 -13.12 28.46 12.41
C ARG A 202 -12.46 29.69 13.02
N GLN A 203 -12.95 30.13 14.18
CA GLN A 203 -12.41 31.31 14.87
C GLN A 203 -10.95 31.12 15.32
N GLY A 204 -10.55 29.90 15.68
CA GLY A 204 -9.17 29.57 16.04
C GLY A 204 -8.20 29.78 14.87
N GLN A 205 -8.63 29.48 13.64
CA GLN A 205 -7.83 29.67 12.43
C GLN A 205 -7.67 31.16 12.07
N ASP A 206 -8.76 31.94 12.14
CA ASP A 206 -8.73 33.38 11.86
C ASP A 206 -7.81 34.15 12.82
N ARG A 207 -7.78 33.75 14.10
CA ARG A 207 -6.86 34.31 15.10
C ARG A 207 -5.38 34.00 14.81
N GLY A 208 -5.09 32.87 14.18
CA GLY A 208 -3.74 32.51 13.74
C GLY A 208 -3.26 33.34 12.54
N ALA A 209 -4.13 33.54 11.56
CA ALA A 209 -3.87 34.38 10.39
C ALA A 209 -3.70 35.87 10.74
N GLY A 210 -4.54 36.38 11.66
CA GLY A 210 -4.44 37.77 12.13
C GLY A 210 -3.13 38.09 12.86
N ARG A 211 -2.52 37.14 13.57
CA ARG A 211 -1.19 37.33 14.21
C ARG A 211 -0.06 37.44 13.20
N LEU A 212 -0.11 36.68 12.11
CA LEU A 212 0.90 36.74 11.06
C LEU A 212 0.84 38.08 10.32
N LEU A 213 -0.36 38.57 10.01
CA LEU A 213 -0.54 39.89 9.41
C LEU A 213 -0.02 41.02 10.30
N ASN A 214 -0.29 40.97 11.61
CA ASN A 214 0.25 41.96 12.55
C ASN A 214 1.78 41.88 12.72
N PHE A 215 2.40 40.72 12.46
CA PHE A 215 3.86 40.57 12.49
C PHE A 215 4.54 41.16 11.25
N PHE A 216 3.86 41.15 10.09
CA PHE A 216 4.37 41.77 8.85
C PHE A 216 3.99 43.25 8.72
N ALA A 217 2.90 43.70 9.32
CA ALA A 217 2.45 45.09 9.31
C ALA A 217 3.10 45.99 10.39
N GLY A 218 3.99 45.43 11.22
CA GLY A 218 4.68 46.12 12.31
C GLY A 218 6.15 46.51 12.03
N ARG A 219 6.56 46.64 10.77
CA ARG A 219 7.86 47.20 10.37
C ARG A 219 7.70 48.43 9.50
#